data_AF-A0A317GUH2-F1
#
_entry.id   AF-A0A317GUH2-F1
#
_cell.length_a   1.000
_cell.length_b   1.000
_cell.length_c   1.000
_cell.angle_alpha   90.00
_cell.angle_beta   90.00
_cell.angle_gamma   90.00
#
_symmetry.space_group_name_H-M   'P 1'
#
loop_
_entity.id
_entity.type
_entity.pdbx_description
1 polymer ?
#
loop_
_entity_poly.entity_id
_entity_poly.type
_entity_poly.pdbx_seq_one_letter_code
_entity_poly.pdbx_strand_id
1 'polypeptide(L)'
;MKRKLLVSIASLWALFAYSQNGYKIGITLKPYANSKIYLGYHYGKLKALADSVVLDDKCFGNIQGKDPLPGGIYFIVSPKKEILFELLIDKEQHFTIFADTAKMPADIQFTGSPENTRFQAYGLYMAKEGKAIGDYQAALAKAKNKKDSADLINKLKQVNTEVKDYRESIISKYPGTWLSTLLTALKEPTVPPAEQHPGGKYDSMFAYRYYKSHYWDGISFTDDRLIRTPIFEPRLEKYYRELVLQDADSINREVDMMLLYSRTNKEMFKFLLIHFVQKYINPEYMGQDAVFVHLFEKYINTGQADFFTEKYRKYVNDRAYSLMANLIGLPAANLEMNDTLDKPSPLYEVSARFTVICFWDPTCSHCKETVPKLDSIYQAKWKAEGVKMYGVMVDGGREAWLKFIRDHNLKDWIHVYQTQKQHEAETAGGKPDYRQLYDVYQTPIIYLLDKDKRIIAKKLTYQQFDEVLDLKLKNTKSN
;
A
#
# COMPACT_ATOMS: atom_id res chain seq x y z
N MET A 1 77.69 42.51 19.91
CA MET A 1 76.38 42.06 20.41
C MET A 1 75.55 41.56 19.24
N LYS A 2 75.06 40.31 19.33
CA LYS A 2 73.73 39.76 18.94
C LYS A 2 73.07 40.33 17.66
N ARG A 3 72.54 39.56 16.69
CA ARG A 3 71.92 38.23 16.72
C ARG A 3 71.67 37.81 15.25
N LYS A 4 71.97 36.56 14.89
CA LYS A 4 71.47 35.93 13.64
C LYS A 4 69.99 35.61 13.83
N LEU A 5 69.13 36.01 12.88
CA LEU A 5 67.73 35.61 12.82
C LEU A 5 67.58 34.58 11.70
N LEU A 6 67.39 33.31 12.06
CA LEU A 6 66.97 32.23 11.17
C LEU A 6 65.45 32.31 11.04
N VAL A 7 64.96 32.49 9.80
CA VAL A 7 63.54 32.40 9.46
C VAL A 7 63.26 30.94 9.09
N SER A 8 62.53 30.25 9.95
CA SER A 8 62.04 28.89 9.70
C SER A 8 60.70 28.96 8.96
N ILE A 9 60.66 28.46 7.72
CA ILE A 9 59.42 28.25 6.96
C ILE A 9 58.82 26.91 7.42
N ALA A 10 57.69 26.98 8.14
CA ALA A 10 56.88 25.80 8.46
C ALA A 10 55.82 25.60 7.36
N SER A 11 56.03 24.60 6.52
CA SER A 11 55.08 24.15 5.51
C SER A 11 53.97 23.32 6.17
N LEU A 12 52.76 23.89 6.29
CA LEU A 12 51.55 23.14 6.62
C LEU A 12 51.19 22.22 5.45
N TRP A 13 51.36 20.91 5.63
CA TRP A 13 50.76 19.91 4.76
C TRP A 13 49.29 19.71 5.17
N ALA A 14 48.39 20.36 4.44
CA ALA A 14 46.97 20.02 4.49
C ALA A 14 46.77 18.67 3.76
N LEU A 15 46.62 17.58 4.53
CA LEU A 15 46.13 16.32 4.02
C LEU A 15 44.66 16.50 3.60
N PHE A 16 44.43 16.76 2.31
CA PHE A 16 43.13 16.54 1.71
C PHE A 16 42.82 15.04 1.78
N ALA A 17 41.97 14.64 2.73
CA ALA A 17 41.32 13.34 2.68
C ALA A 17 40.42 13.33 1.43
N TYR A 18 40.91 12.76 0.33
CA TYR A 18 40.08 12.44 -0.81
C TYR A 18 38.97 11.52 -0.32
N SER A 19 37.73 11.99 -0.40
CA SER A 19 36.55 11.14 -0.27
C SER A 19 36.72 9.98 -1.25
N GLN A 20 36.83 8.76 -0.74
CA GLN A 20 36.80 7.57 -1.59
C GLN A 20 35.39 7.48 -2.17
N ASN A 21 35.24 7.87 -3.43
CA ASN A 21 33.98 7.76 -4.15
C ASN A 21 33.59 6.29 -4.28
N GLY A 22 32.30 5.99 -4.08
CA GLY A 22 31.76 4.64 -4.23
C GLY A 22 31.61 3.88 -2.92
N TYR A 23 31.56 2.55 -3.03
CA TYR A 23 31.43 1.65 -1.88
C TYR A 23 32.39 0.46 -2.02
N LYS A 24 32.84 -0.07 -0.88
CA LYS A 24 33.65 -1.28 -0.81
C LYS A 24 33.37 -2.03 0.49
N ILE A 25 32.69 -3.16 0.36
CA ILE A 25 32.35 -4.05 1.46
C ILE A 25 33.19 -5.31 1.31
N GLY A 26 34.27 -5.40 2.09
CA GLY A 26 35.06 -6.63 2.19
C GLY A 26 34.31 -7.65 3.03
N ILE A 27 34.25 -8.90 2.61
CA ILE A 27 33.51 -9.94 3.33
C ILE A 27 34.31 -11.24 3.36
N THR A 28 34.51 -11.78 4.55
CA THR A 28 34.93 -13.15 4.79
C THR A 28 33.71 -13.94 5.26
N LEU A 29 33.23 -14.88 4.44
CA LEU A 29 32.01 -15.65 4.72
C LEU A 29 32.27 -17.16 4.65
N LYS A 30 32.48 -17.79 5.80
CA LYS A 30 32.73 -19.24 5.88
C LYS A 30 31.42 -20.03 5.88
N PRO A 31 31.39 -21.24 5.26
CA PRO A 31 32.49 -21.93 4.59
C PRO A 31 32.49 -21.74 3.05
N TYR A 32 32.01 -20.60 2.54
CA TYR A 32 31.77 -20.41 1.11
C TYR A 32 33.03 -20.05 0.31
N ALA A 33 34.02 -20.93 0.27
CA ALA A 33 35.20 -20.77 -0.61
C ALA A 33 34.80 -20.89 -2.08
N ASN A 34 35.44 -20.11 -2.97
CA ASN A 34 35.24 -20.16 -4.43
C ASN A 34 33.77 -20.06 -4.87
N SER A 35 32.95 -19.39 -4.07
CA SER A 35 31.49 -19.37 -4.21
C SER A 35 30.97 -17.97 -4.47
N LYS A 36 29.92 -17.85 -5.29
CA LYS A 36 29.28 -16.58 -5.56
C LYS A 36 28.25 -16.24 -4.49
N ILE A 37 28.40 -15.10 -3.85
CA ILE A 37 27.45 -14.54 -2.89
C ILE A 37 26.86 -13.25 -3.43
N TYR A 38 25.78 -12.78 -2.82
CA TYR A 38 25.07 -11.59 -3.27
C TYR A 38 24.82 -10.62 -2.12
N LEU A 39 24.82 -9.33 -2.44
CA LEU A 39 24.29 -8.29 -1.60
C LEU A 39 22.89 -7.96 -2.11
N GLY A 40 21.89 -8.05 -1.25
CA GLY A 40 20.52 -7.62 -1.55
C GLY A 40 20.04 -6.53 -0.60
N TYR A 41 18.88 -5.97 -0.91
CA TYR A 41 18.23 -4.93 -0.11
C TYR A 41 16.72 -5.11 -0.10
N HIS A 42 16.09 -4.63 0.96
CA HIS A 42 14.64 -4.49 1.03
C HIS A 42 14.19 -3.28 0.20
N TYR A 43 13.01 -3.33 -0.39
CA TYR A 43 12.35 -2.19 -1.03
C TYR A 43 10.85 -2.31 -0.81
N GLY A 44 10.36 -1.70 0.27
CA GLY A 44 9.05 -2.02 0.84
C GLY A 44 8.93 -3.52 1.11
N LYS A 45 7.87 -4.14 0.57
CA LYS A 45 7.66 -5.60 0.63
C LYS A 45 8.54 -6.41 -0.30
N LEU A 46 9.18 -5.77 -1.28
CA LEU A 46 10.01 -6.44 -2.27
C LEU A 46 11.46 -6.60 -1.75
N LYS A 47 12.17 -7.52 -2.38
CA LYS A 47 13.61 -7.73 -2.18
C LYS A 47 14.29 -7.75 -3.54
N ALA A 48 15.45 -7.11 -3.62
CA ALA A 48 16.23 -7.06 -4.85
C ALA A 48 17.71 -7.30 -4.57
N LEU A 49 18.45 -7.72 -5.59
CA LEU A 49 19.91 -7.83 -5.52
C LEU A 49 20.52 -6.49 -5.91
N ALA A 50 21.44 -5.99 -5.10
CA ALA A 50 22.24 -4.82 -5.40
C ALA A 50 23.51 -5.21 -6.19
N ASP A 51 24.23 -6.24 -5.74
CA ASP A 51 25.49 -6.66 -6.36
C ASP A 51 25.86 -8.10 -5.96
N SER A 52 27.02 -8.58 -6.40
CA SER A 52 27.55 -9.92 -6.13
C SER A 52 29.06 -9.97 -6.18
N VAL A 53 29.65 -10.95 -5.50
CA VAL A 53 31.09 -11.24 -5.57
C VAL A 53 31.32 -12.74 -5.55
N VAL A 54 32.38 -13.20 -6.23
CA VAL A 54 32.91 -14.56 -6.08
C VAL A 54 33.99 -14.51 -5.01
N LEU A 55 33.81 -15.30 -3.95
CA LEU A 55 34.78 -15.40 -2.86
C LEU A 55 35.99 -16.24 -3.29
N ASP A 56 37.16 -15.94 -2.75
CA ASP A 56 38.41 -16.69 -2.99
C ASP A 56 38.46 -18.01 -2.20
N ASP A 57 39.61 -18.69 -2.25
CA ASP A 57 39.89 -19.94 -1.53
C ASP A 57 39.86 -19.76 0.00
N LYS A 58 40.05 -18.53 0.48
CA LYS A 58 39.96 -18.13 1.90
C LYS A 58 38.57 -17.61 2.27
N CYS A 59 37.57 -17.80 1.41
CA CYS A 59 36.20 -17.32 1.58
C CYS A 59 36.09 -15.78 1.64
N PHE A 60 37.06 -15.04 1.08
CA PHE A 60 37.09 -13.58 1.10
C PHE A 60 36.75 -12.98 -0.27
N GLY A 61 36.08 -11.83 -0.28
CA GLY A 61 35.82 -11.05 -1.49
C GLY A 61 35.46 -9.61 -1.17
N ASN A 62 35.50 -8.74 -2.18
CA ASN A 62 35.04 -7.35 -2.07
C ASN A 62 33.85 -7.11 -2.98
N ILE A 63 32.73 -6.70 -2.38
CA ILE A 63 31.59 -6.15 -3.12
C ILE A 63 31.84 -4.66 -3.25
N GLN A 64 32.03 -4.15 -4.46
CA GLN A 64 32.46 -2.77 -4.67
C GLN A 64 31.93 -2.17 -5.96
N GLY A 65 31.64 -0.87 -5.92
CA GLY A 65 31.13 -0.11 -7.06
C GLY A 65 31.56 1.35 -7.00
N LYS A 66 31.37 2.07 -8.12
CA LYS A 66 31.82 3.45 -8.29
C LYS A 66 30.93 4.48 -7.60
N ASP A 67 29.65 4.17 -7.46
CA ASP A 67 28.64 5.03 -6.85
C ASP A 67 28.30 4.52 -5.46
N PRO A 68 28.10 5.39 -4.46
CA PRO A 68 27.72 4.96 -3.11
C PRO A 68 26.38 4.22 -3.14
N LEU A 69 26.26 3.20 -2.30
CA LEU A 69 24.99 2.51 -2.10
C LEU A 69 24.01 3.44 -1.37
N PRO A 70 22.74 3.53 -1.82
CA PRO A 70 21.70 4.20 -1.06
C PRO A 70 21.57 3.61 0.36
N GLY A 71 21.22 4.44 1.34
CA GLY A 71 21.05 3.94 2.70
C GLY A 71 19.80 3.06 2.85
N GLY A 72 19.82 2.16 3.84
CA GLY A 72 18.73 1.20 4.06
C GLY A 72 19.14 -0.04 4.85
N ILE A 73 18.27 -1.04 4.84
CA ILE A 73 18.56 -2.39 5.32
C ILE A 73 18.89 -3.28 4.12
N TYR A 74 20.11 -3.77 4.13
CA TYR A 74 20.68 -4.69 3.16
C TYR A 74 20.81 -6.08 3.79
N PHE A 75 21.12 -7.09 2.98
CA PHE A 75 21.35 -8.44 3.47
C PHE A 75 22.34 -9.21 2.59
N ILE A 76 23.09 -10.10 3.21
CA ILE A 76 23.98 -11.03 2.51
C ILE A 76 23.19 -12.28 2.15
N VAL A 77 23.35 -12.74 0.91
CA VAL A 77 22.64 -13.88 0.34
C VAL A 77 23.62 -14.98 -0.02
N SER A 78 23.30 -16.21 0.38
CA SER A 78 24.09 -17.40 0.07
C SER A 78 24.06 -17.74 -1.44
N PRO A 79 24.95 -18.63 -1.92
CA PRO A 79 24.88 -19.15 -3.29
C PRO A 79 23.53 -19.83 -3.59
N LYS A 80 22.87 -20.38 -2.56
CA LYS A 80 21.54 -21.01 -2.66
C LYS A 80 20.37 -20.03 -2.61
N LYS A 81 20.63 -18.72 -2.65
CA LYS A 81 19.62 -17.65 -2.58
C LYS A 81 18.88 -17.55 -1.24
N GLU A 82 19.52 -18.00 -0.17
CA GLU A 82 19.01 -17.83 1.19
C GLU A 82 19.59 -16.55 1.81
N ILE A 83 18.75 -15.78 2.49
CA ILE A 83 19.21 -14.62 3.27
C ILE A 83 19.92 -15.14 4.52
N LEU A 84 21.17 -14.71 4.71
CA LEU A 84 22.00 -15.13 5.85
C LEU A 84 21.86 -14.18 7.03
N PHE A 85 22.10 -12.89 6.79
CA PHE A 85 21.98 -11.84 7.81
C PHE A 85 21.79 -10.47 7.16
N GLU A 86 21.29 -9.54 7.96
CA GLU A 86 21.04 -8.16 7.56
C GLU A 86 22.19 -7.24 8.00
N LEU A 87 22.34 -6.14 7.28
CA LEU A 87 23.27 -5.07 7.57
C LEU A 87 22.66 -3.72 7.19
N LEU A 88 23.16 -2.68 7.82
CA LEU A 88 22.80 -1.29 7.61
C LEU A 88 23.79 -0.63 6.64
N ILE A 89 23.25 0.10 5.68
CA ILE A 89 24.02 1.00 4.80
C ILE A 89 23.55 2.42 5.07
N ASP A 90 24.49 3.35 5.24
CA ASP A 90 24.25 4.79 5.41
C ASP A 90 25.51 5.57 4.98
N LYS A 91 26.14 6.34 5.87
CA LYS A 91 27.36 7.10 5.57
C LYS A 91 28.60 6.21 5.43
N GLU A 92 28.62 5.08 6.12
CA GLU A 92 29.71 4.11 6.11
C GLU A 92 29.62 3.24 4.84
N GLN A 93 30.37 3.62 3.81
CA GLN A 93 30.39 2.92 2.51
C GLN A 93 31.58 1.96 2.35
N HIS A 94 32.52 1.99 3.31
CA HIS A 94 33.77 1.24 3.27
C HIS A 94 33.99 0.54 4.61
N PHE A 95 33.82 -0.78 4.64
CA PHE A 95 33.98 -1.57 5.86
C PHE A 95 34.21 -3.05 5.51
N THR A 96 34.55 -3.86 6.51
CA THR A 96 34.68 -5.31 6.34
C THR A 96 33.76 -6.08 7.27
N ILE A 97 33.34 -7.25 6.81
CA ILE A 97 32.47 -8.19 7.49
C ILE A 97 33.21 -9.51 7.65
N PHE A 98 33.17 -10.07 8.85
CA PHE A 98 33.53 -11.45 9.10
C PHE A 98 32.30 -12.21 9.58
N ALA A 99 32.11 -13.41 9.05
CA ALA A 99 30.98 -14.25 9.40
C ALA A 99 31.28 -15.74 9.15
N ASP A 100 30.93 -16.58 10.11
CA ASP A 100 30.93 -18.04 10.01
C ASP A 100 29.50 -18.56 10.19
N THR A 101 28.91 -19.13 9.12
CA THR A 101 27.52 -19.59 9.16
C THR A 101 27.24 -20.64 10.21
N ALA A 102 28.26 -21.41 10.64
CA ALA A 102 28.09 -22.41 11.70
C ALA A 102 27.92 -21.79 13.10
N LYS A 103 28.29 -20.52 13.27
CA LYS A 103 28.28 -19.79 14.56
C LYS A 103 27.37 -18.57 14.54
N MET A 104 26.61 -18.38 13.46
CA MET A 104 25.63 -17.31 13.37
C MET A 104 24.49 -17.52 14.39
N PRO A 105 23.90 -16.42 14.91
CA PRO A 105 24.25 -15.02 14.62
C PRO A 105 25.43 -14.48 15.45
N ALA A 106 25.97 -15.22 16.42
CA ALA A 106 26.90 -14.67 17.41
C ALA A 106 28.25 -14.19 16.86
N ASP A 107 28.73 -14.77 15.75
CA ASP A 107 30.07 -14.51 15.20
C ASP A 107 30.11 -13.52 14.02
N ILE A 108 29.03 -12.77 13.80
CA ILE A 108 29.02 -11.72 12.78
C ILE A 108 29.75 -10.50 13.35
N GLN A 109 30.83 -10.10 12.69
CA GLN A 109 31.69 -8.99 13.13
C GLN A 109 31.87 -7.98 12.02
N PHE A 110 31.84 -6.70 12.38
CA PHE A 110 32.02 -5.58 11.47
C PHE A 110 33.24 -4.76 11.89
N THR A 111 34.13 -4.48 10.94
CA THR A 111 35.29 -3.59 11.14
C THR A 111 35.15 -2.39 10.24
N GLY A 112 35.29 -1.18 10.80
CA GLY A 112 35.07 0.07 10.06
C GLY A 112 33.60 0.44 9.90
N SER A 113 32.67 -0.27 10.56
CA SER A 113 31.25 0.12 10.62
C SER A 113 30.68 0.04 12.04
N PRO A 114 30.92 1.07 12.88
CA PRO A 114 30.27 1.20 14.18
C PRO A 114 28.74 1.06 14.13
N GLU A 115 28.11 1.50 13.04
CA GLU A 115 26.67 1.38 12.84
C GLU A 115 26.21 -0.08 12.82
N ASN A 116 26.88 -0.91 12.03
CA ASN A 116 26.58 -2.34 11.96
C ASN A 116 26.99 -3.09 13.22
N THR A 117 28.08 -2.69 13.89
CA THR A 117 28.41 -3.26 15.21
C THR A 117 27.27 -3.05 16.21
N ARG A 118 26.66 -1.86 16.24
CA ARG A 118 25.48 -1.59 17.09
C ARG A 118 24.26 -2.37 16.63
N PHE A 119 24.00 -2.42 15.32
CA PHE A 119 22.86 -3.17 14.77
C PHE A 119 22.95 -4.65 15.10
N GLN A 120 24.14 -5.25 15.02
CA GLN A 120 24.39 -6.63 15.41
C GLN A 120 24.15 -6.86 16.91
N ALA A 121 24.67 -5.97 17.77
CA ALA A 121 24.41 -6.04 19.21
C ALA A 121 22.91 -5.94 19.53
N TYR A 122 22.19 -5.04 18.85
CA TYR A 122 20.74 -4.92 18.94
C TYR A 122 20.04 -6.21 18.48
N GLY A 123 20.43 -6.79 17.35
CA GLY A 123 19.88 -8.04 16.84
C GLY A 123 20.05 -9.20 17.81
N LEU A 124 21.22 -9.35 18.42
CA LEU A 124 21.49 -10.37 19.44
C LEU A 124 20.63 -10.17 20.70
N TYR A 125 20.49 -8.93 21.16
CA TYR A 125 19.60 -8.61 22.28
C TYR A 125 18.14 -8.96 21.95
N MET A 126 17.65 -8.56 20.77
CA MET A 126 16.28 -8.85 20.33
C MET A 126 16.03 -10.35 20.14
N ALA A 127 17.01 -11.13 19.67
CA ALA A 127 16.88 -12.57 19.55
C ALA A 127 16.72 -13.24 20.93
N LYS A 128 17.49 -12.79 21.93
CA LYS A 128 17.39 -13.27 23.32
C LYS A 128 16.02 -12.93 23.93
N GLU A 129 15.63 -11.66 23.90
CA GLU A 129 14.35 -11.23 24.50
C GLU A 129 13.15 -11.77 23.73
N GLY A 130 13.23 -11.87 22.41
CA GLY A 130 12.22 -12.50 21.57
C GLY A 130 12.00 -13.98 21.90
N LYS A 131 13.08 -14.73 22.18
CA LYS A 131 12.97 -16.10 22.67
C LYS A 131 12.26 -16.16 24.03
N ALA A 132 12.60 -15.27 24.96
CA ALA A 132 11.95 -15.21 26.27
C ALA A 132 10.44 -14.90 26.13
N ILE A 133 10.07 -13.95 25.28
CA ILE A 133 8.67 -13.64 24.96
C ILE A 133 7.95 -14.88 24.40
N GLY A 134 8.54 -15.55 23.42
CA GLY A 134 7.98 -16.77 22.83
C GLY A 134 7.79 -17.89 23.85
N ASP A 135 8.80 -18.12 24.71
CA ASP A 135 8.76 -19.12 25.78
C ASP A 135 7.63 -18.79 26.79
N TYR A 136 7.46 -17.52 27.17
CA TYR A 136 6.38 -17.08 28.06
C TYR A 136 4.99 -17.17 27.43
N GLN A 137 4.84 -16.83 26.15
CA GLN A 137 3.58 -16.98 25.42
C GLN A 137 3.17 -18.46 25.31
N ALA A 138 4.13 -19.34 24.99
CA ALA A 138 3.89 -20.78 24.92
C ALA A 138 3.53 -21.37 26.28
N ALA A 139 4.15 -20.89 27.37
CA ALA A 139 3.79 -21.28 28.73
C ALA A 139 2.39 -20.77 29.12
N LEU A 140 2.05 -19.53 28.75
CA LEU A 140 0.76 -18.92 29.06
C LEU A 140 -0.40 -19.67 28.41
N ALA A 141 -0.24 -20.11 27.16
CA ALA A 141 -1.22 -20.94 26.47
C ALA A 141 -1.48 -22.31 27.14
N LYS A 142 -0.56 -22.78 27.98
CA LYS A 142 -0.65 -24.06 28.71
C LYS A 142 -1.00 -23.88 30.19
N ALA A 143 -1.13 -22.65 30.67
CA ALA A 143 -1.37 -22.34 32.08
C ALA A 143 -2.74 -22.88 32.52
N LYS A 144 -2.78 -23.58 33.66
CA LYS A 144 -4.00 -24.27 34.14
C LYS A 144 -4.73 -23.50 35.25
N ASN A 145 -4.11 -22.48 35.82
CA ASN A 145 -4.69 -21.70 36.90
C ASN A 145 -4.38 -20.20 36.73
N LYS A 146 -5.19 -19.37 37.39
CA LYS A 146 -5.13 -17.90 37.28
C LYS A 146 -3.82 -17.31 37.79
N LYS A 147 -3.15 -17.94 38.76
CA LYS A 147 -1.91 -17.45 39.36
C LYS A 147 -0.75 -17.58 38.37
N ASP A 148 -0.61 -18.75 37.76
CA ASP A 148 0.40 -19.02 36.73
C ASP A 148 0.22 -18.08 35.52
N SER A 149 -1.04 -17.86 35.10
CA SER A 149 -1.34 -16.89 34.05
C SER A 149 -0.91 -15.47 34.44
N ALA A 150 -1.21 -15.03 35.66
CA ALA A 150 -0.86 -13.68 36.12
C ALA A 150 0.67 -13.46 36.19
N ASP A 151 1.42 -14.44 36.70
CA ASP A 151 2.88 -14.38 36.78
C ASP A 151 3.52 -14.30 35.38
N LEU A 152 3.01 -15.08 34.41
CA LEU A 152 3.48 -15.05 33.02
C LEU A 152 3.13 -13.73 32.31
N ILE A 153 1.94 -13.18 32.56
CA ILE A 153 1.55 -11.86 32.05
C ILE A 153 2.48 -10.77 32.59
N ASN A 154 2.83 -10.82 33.87
CA ASN A 154 3.77 -9.87 34.47
C ASN A 154 5.17 -9.97 33.86
N LYS A 155 5.68 -11.19 33.63
CA LYS A 155 6.97 -11.40 32.94
C LYS A 155 6.96 -10.87 31.51
N LEU A 156 5.88 -11.11 30.75
CA LEU A 156 5.71 -10.54 29.42
C LEU A 156 5.72 -9.01 29.44
N LYS A 157 5.01 -8.39 30.40
CA LYS A 157 5.00 -6.93 30.56
C LYS A 157 6.40 -6.39 30.89
N GLN A 158 7.13 -7.06 31.77
CA GLN A 158 8.49 -6.68 32.14
C GLN A 158 9.42 -6.73 30.92
N VAL A 159 9.50 -7.86 30.20
CA VAL A 159 10.39 -7.98 29.04
C VAL A 159 10.02 -6.97 27.94
N ASN A 160 8.74 -6.72 27.70
CA ASN A 160 8.33 -5.68 26.75
C ASN A 160 8.78 -4.27 27.18
N THR A 161 8.79 -4.00 28.48
CA THR A 161 9.30 -2.72 29.04
C THR A 161 10.82 -2.64 28.85
N GLU A 162 11.56 -3.71 29.17
CA GLU A 162 13.01 -3.76 28.98
C GLU A 162 13.42 -3.57 27.50
N VAL A 163 12.70 -4.20 26.57
CA VAL A 163 12.89 -3.99 25.13
C VAL A 163 12.65 -2.54 24.71
N LYS A 164 11.58 -1.92 25.23
CA LYS A 164 11.28 -0.50 24.97
C LYS A 164 12.40 0.39 25.49
N ASP A 165 12.80 0.22 26.75
CA ASP A 165 13.83 1.03 27.40
C ASP A 165 15.19 0.85 26.72
N TYR A 166 15.51 -0.37 26.28
CA TYR A 166 16.73 -0.63 25.51
C TYR A 166 16.75 0.14 24.19
N ARG A 167 15.63 0.14 23.45
CA ARG A 167 15.51 0.93 22.21
C ARG A 167 15.64 2.43 22.48
N GLU A 168 14.97 2.94 23.50
CA GLU A 168 15.07 4.35 23.91
C GLU A 168 16.50 4.75 24.28
N SER A 169 17.23 3.85 24.94
CA SER A 169 18.62 4.07 25.31
C SER A 169 19.53 4.21 24.08
N ILE A 170 19.32 3.39 23.04
CA ILE A 170 20.08 3.48 21.78
C ILE A 170 19.78 4.80 21.08
N ILE A 171 18.49 5.16 20.96
CA ILE A 171 18.05 6.39 20.30
C ILE A 171 18.64 7.62 20.99
N SER A 172 18.61 7.64 22.32
CA SER A 172 19.12 8.76 23.12
C SER A 172 20.65 8.86 23.08
N LYS A 173 21.35 7.72 23.09
CA LYS A 173 22.82 7.68 23.11
C LYS A 173 23.45 7.95 21.74
N TYR A 174 22.74 7.62 20.66
CA TYR A 174 23.25 7.73 19.29
C TYR A 174 22.26 8.49 18.38
N PRO A 175 21.93 9.76 18.69
CA PRO A 175 20.98 10.52 17.90
C PRO A 175 21.52 10.73 16.46
N GLY A 176 20.62 10.67 15.48
CA GLY A 176 20.94 10.91 14.07
C GLY A 176 21.65 9.75 13.35
N THR A 177 21.88 8.61 14.02
CA THR A 177 22.31 7.39 13.32
C THR A 177 21.16 6.70 12.60
N TRP A 178 21.50 5.81 11.67
CA TRP A 178 20.48 5.09 10.91
C TRP A 178 19.67 4.13 11.79
N LEU A 179 20.34 3.39 12.68
CA LEU A 179 19.72 2.52 13.68
C LEU A 179 18.75 3.31 14.57
N SER A 180 19.13 4.48 15.08
CA SER A 180 18.23 5.30 15.89
C SER A 180 16.99 5.77 15.11
N THR A 181 17.16 6.05 13.81
CA THR A 181 16.05 6.38 12.91
C THR A 181 15.12 5.18 12.71
N LEU A 182 15.67 3.99 12.45
CA LEU A 182 14.91 2.74 12.35
C LEU A 182 14.13 2.42 13.63
N LEU A 183 14.77 2.54 14.79
CA LEU A 183 14.12 2.28 16.07
C LEU A 183 13.04 3.31 16.39
N THR A 184 13.22 4.56 15.95
CA THR A 184 12.17 5.59 16.04
C THR A 184 10.98 5.24 15.16
N ALA A 185 11.21 4.75 13.93
CA ALA A 185 10.15 4.31 13.03
C ALA A 185 9.36 3.08 13.54
N LEU A 186 9.93 2.30 14.46
CA LEU A 186 9.25 1.19 15.14
C LEU A 186 8.40 1.62 16.33
N LYS A 187 8.47 2.88 16.79
CA LYS A 187 7.69 3.35 17.94
C LYS A 187 6.22 3.50 17.58
N GLU A 188 5.36 3.18 18.54
CA GLU A 188 3.97 3.56 18.52
C GLU A 188 3.73 4.74 19.47
N PRO A 189 2.86 5.70 19.11
CA PRO A 189 2.49 6.79 20.00
C PRO A 189 1.93 6.25 21.32
N THR A 190 2.44 6.74 22.44
CA THR A 190 1.85 6.47 23.75
C THR A 190 0.84 7.56 24.06
N VAL A 191 -0.45 7.21 24.08
CA VAL A 191 -1.51 8.16 24.45
C VAL A 191 -1.36 8.51 25.94
N PRO A 192 -1.36 9.80 26.31
CA PRO A 192 -1.34 10.22 27.71
C PRO A 192 -2.50 9.60 28.51
N PRO A 193 -2.32 9.37 29.81
CA PRO A 193 -3.40 8.89 30.66
C PRO A 193 -4.53 9.94 30.77
N ALA A 194 -5.74 9.50 31.12
CA ALA A 194 -6.95 10.32 31.06
C ALA A 194 -6.88 11.59 31.92
N GLU A 195 -6.12 11.55 33.01
CA GLU A 195 -5.88 12.68 33.91
C GLU A 195 -5.13 13.82 33.22
N GLN A 196 -4.41 13.52 32.14
CA GLN A 196 -3.69 14.48 31.29
C GLN A 196 -4.48 14.86 30.03
N HIS A 197 -5.67 14.29 29.81
CA HIS A 197 -6.54 14.72 28.72
C HIS A 197 -7.12 16.11 29.07
N PRO A 198 -7.47 16.94 28.09
CA PRO A 198 -8.14 18.21 28.34
C PRO A 198 -9.38 18.03 29.25
N GLY A 199 -9.37 18.67 30.42
CA GLY A 199 -10.43 18.53 31.42
C GLY A 199 -10.35 17.31 32.35
N GLY A 200 -9.28 16.50 32.27
CA GLY A 200 -8.99 15.39 33.18
C GLY A 200 -9.95 14.20 33.07
N LYS A 201 -10.62 14.03 31.92
CA LYS A 201 -11.57 12.95 31.66
C LYS A 201 -11.17 12.19 30.40
N TYR A 202 -11.42 10.88 30.41
CA TYR A 202 -11.20 10.06 29.21
C TYR A 202 -12.09 10.53 28.06
N ASP A 203 -11.46 10.95 26.97
CA ASP A 203 -12.12 11.26 25.70
C ASP A 203 -11.55 10.32 24.62
N SER A 204 -12.38 9.40 24.14
CA SER A 204 -12.00 8.46 23.08
C SER A 204 -11.60 9.18 21.80
N MET A 205 -12.20 10.33 21.52
CA MET A 205 -11.84 11.15 20.37
C MET A 205 -10.51 11.88 20.59
N PHE A 206 -10.17 12.29 21.83
CA PHE A 206 -8.84 12.82 22.14
C PHE A 206 -7.79 11.73 21.93
N ALA A 207 -8.00 10.53 22.46
CA ALA A 207 -7.08 9.42 22.31
C ALA A 207 -6.81 9.09 20.83
N TYR A 208 -7.87 9.00 20.02
CA TYR A 208 -7.76 8.80 18.58
C TYR A 208 -7.00 9.96 17.88
N ARG A 209 -7.40 11.21 18.14
CA ARG A 209 -6.76 12.39 17.52
C ARG A 209 -5.28 12.48 17.86
N TYR A 210 -4.92 12.27 19.13
CA TYR A 210 -3.54 12.27 19.61
C TYR A 210 -2.73 11.15 18.94
N TYR A 211 -3.23 9.92 18.96
CA TYR A 211 -2.52 8.80 18.36
C TYR A 211 -2.28 9.04 16.86
N LYS A 212 -3.29 9.54 16.14
CA LYS A 212 -3.17 9.85 14.72
C LYS A 212 -2.16 10.98 14.47
N SER A 213 -2.22 12.08 15.22
CA SER A 213 -1.32 13.23 15.00
C SER A 213 0.14 12.94 15.32
N HIS A 214 0.40 12.00 16.23
CA HIS A 214 1.75 11.61 16.64
C HIS A 214 2.26 10.35 15.94
N TYR A 215 1.48 9.74 15.05
CA TYR A 215 1.82 8.47 14.40
C TYR A 215 3.09 8.54 13.55
N TRP A 216 3.40 9.70 12.96
CA TRP A 216 4.58 9.90 12.12
C TRP A 216 5.70 10.67 12.82
N ASP A 217 5.61 10.87 14.13
CA ASP A 217 6.62 11.60 14.89
C ASP A 217 8.00 10.95 14.76
N GLY A 218 9.01 11.78 14.44
CA GLY A 218 10.38 11.34 14.25
C GLY A 218 10.65 10.61 12.92
N ILE A 219 9.66 10.52 12.03
CA ILE A 219 9.80 9.97 10.68
C ILE A 219 9.78 11.12 9.67
N SER A 220 10.81 11.22 8.83
CA SER A 220 10.84 12.19 7.73
C SER A 220 10.46 11.55 6.41
N PHE A 221 9.46 12.11 5.72
CA PHE A 221 9.14 11.76 4.34
C PHE A 221 10.18 12.24 3.32
N THR A 222 11.28 12.87 3.75
CA THR A 222 12.43 13.16 2.88
C THR A 222 13.58 12.17 3.06
N ASP A 223 13.44 11.17 3.93
CA ASP A 223 14.45 10.15 4.19
C ASP A 223 14.14 8.87 3.40
N ASP A 224 14.73 8.71 2.21
CA ASP A 224 14.51 7.55 1.35
C ASP A 224 15.16 6.27 1.87
N ARG A 225 15.97 6.32 2.94
CA ARG A 225 16.50 5.10 3.55
C ARG A 225 15.37 4.23 4.08
N LEU A 226 14.25 4.85 4.48
CA LEU A 226 13.05 4.18 4.98
C LEU A 226 12.38 3.28 3.94
N ILE A 227 12.42 3.63 2.64
CA ILE A 227 11.82 2.78 1.60
C ILE A 227 12.60 1.47 1.45
N ARG A 228 13.88 1.46 1.86
CA ARG A 228 14.74 0.26 1.87
C ARG A 228 14.67 -0.51 3.18
N THR A 229 13.48 -0.56 3.78
CA THR A 229 13.22 -1.28 5.02
C THR A 229 11.95 -2.11 4.89
N PRO A 230 11.83 -3.23 5.61
CA PRO A 230 10.60 -4.01 5.64
C PRO A 230 9.53 -3.39 6.56
N ILE A 231 9.78 -2.21 7.16
CA ILE A 231 8.93 -1.62 8.21
C ILE A 231 8.10 -0.44 7.72
N PHE A 232 8.60 0.34 6.76
CA PHE A 232 7.97 1.59 6.35
C PHE A 232 6.65 1.37 5.62
N GLU A 233 6.63 0.50 4.61
CA GLU A 233 5.41 0.22 3.83
C GLU A 233 4.30 -0.41 4.69
N PRO A 234 4.56 -1.44 5.54
CA PRO A 234 3.52 -1.94 6.44
C PRO A 234 3.01 -0.90 7.44
N ARG A 235 3.87 0.01 7.91
CA ARG A 235 3.46 1.13 8.78
C ARG A 235 2.55 2.11 8.04
N LEU A 236 2.89 2.45 6.79
CA LEU A 236 2.05 3.26 5.92
C LEU A 236 0.67 2.62 5.73
N GLU A 237 0.63 1.34 5.38
CA GLU A 237 -0.64 0.60 5.21
C GLU A 237 -1.45 0.52 6.51
N LYS A 238 -0.79 0.33 7.66
CA LYS A 238 -1.44 0.35 8.98
C LYS A 238 -2.08 1.72 9.25
N TYR A 239 -1.38 2.81 8.98
CA TYR A 239 -1.91 4.17 9.12
C TYR A 239 -3.22 4.35 8.33
N TYR A 240 -3.21 4.02 7.04
CA TYR A 240 -4.40 4.17 6.21
C TYR A 240 -5.53 3.23 6.62
N ARG A 241 -5.23 1.98 7.00
CA ARG A 241 -6.25 1.00 7.39
C ARG A 241 -6.91 1.34 8.73
N GLU A 242 -6.15 1.82 9.71
CA GLU A 242 -6.62 1.93 11.10
C GLU A 242 -6.91 3.37 11.54
N LEU A 243 -6.29 4.37 10.91
CA LEU A 243 -6.35 5.77 11.35
C LEU A 243 -6.96 6.72 10.34
N VAL A 244 -7.05 6.34 9.06
CA VAL A 244 -7.67 7.16 8.01
C VAL A 244 -9.09 6.65 7.74
N LEU A 245 -10.05 7.57 7.70
CA LEU A 245 -11.42 7.24 7.30
C LEU A 245 -11.39 6.76 5.84
N GLN A 246 -12.12 5.67 5.55
CA GLN A 246 -12.04 4.97 4.26
C GLN A 246 -12.79 5.66 3.11
N ASP A 247 -13.05 6.97 3.23
CA ASP A 247 -13.64 7.81 2.19
C ASP A 247 -12.54 8.53 1.37
N ALA A 248 -12.85 8.86 0.12
CA ALA A 248 -11.87 9.40 -0.81
C ALA A 248 -11.29 10.76 -0.35
N ASP A 249 -12.08 11.65 0.25
CA ASP A 249 -11.63 12.97 0.66
C ASP A 249 -10.63 12.90 1.82
N SER A 250 -10.93 12.07 2.82
CA SER A 250 -10.04 11.78 3.95
C SER A 250 -8.72 11.17 3.46
N ILE A 251 -8.78 10.22 2.52
CA ILE A 251 -7.59 9.59 1.95
C ILE A 251 -6.78 10.60 1.14
N ASN A 252 -7.42 11.35 0.23
CA ASN A 252 -6.77 12.34 -0.63
C ASN A 252 -5.98 13.37 0.18
N ARG A 253 -6.53 13.83 1.31
CA ARG A 253 -5.85 14.75 2.22
C ARG A 253 -4.54 14.19 2.75
N GLU A 254 -4.54 12.94 3.21
CA GLU A 254 -3.35 12.28 3.79
C GLU A 254 -2.32 11.95 2.71
N VAL A 255 -2.79 11.48 1.54
CA VAL A 255 -1.97 11.20 0.37
C VAL A 255 -1.24 12.46 -0.08
N ASP A 256 -1.98 13.57 -0.22
CA ASP A 256 -1.43 14.86 -0.62
C ASP A 256 -0.39 15.38 0.36
N MET A 257 -0.67 15.23 1.66
CA MET A 257 0.26 15.60 2.72
C MET A 257 1.59 14.85 2.57
N MET A 258 1.55 13.52 2.43
CA MET A 258 2.75 12.69 2.31
C MET A 258 3.51 12.94 1.00
N LEU A 259 2.82 13.10 -0.13
CA LEU A 259 3.44 13.46 -1.41
C LEU A 259 4.07 14.86 -1.37
N LEU A 260 3.42 15.82 -0.71
CA LEU A 260 3.98 17.16 -0.52
C LEU A 260 5.26 17.14 0.32
N TYR A 261 5.28 16.43 1.45
CA TYR A 261 6.47 16.36 2.31
C TYR A 261 7.61 15.54 1.68
N SER A 262 7.31 14.61 0.77
CA SER A 262 8.33 13.82 0.08
C SER A 262 8.88 14.45 -1.19
N ARG A 263 8.26 15.51 -1.72
CA ARG A 263 8.60 16.10 -3.04
C ARG A 263 10.07 16.44 -3.27
N THR A 264 10.83 16.76 -2.22
CA THR A 264 12.26 17.11 -2.33
C THR A 264 13.16 15.87 -2.40
N ASN A 265 12.64 14.69 -2.08
CA ASN A 265 13.31 13.41 -2.25
C ASN A 265 12.61 12.60 -3.36
N LYS A 266 13.24 12.54 -4.54
CA LYS A 266 12.66 11.90 -5.73
C LYS A 266 12.32 10.42 -5.51
N GLU A 267 13.16 9.67 -4.80
CA GLU A 267 12.94 8.24 -4.57
C GLU A 267 11.80 7.98 -3.60
N MET A 268 11.69 8.76 -2.52
CA MET A 268 10.55 8.65 -1.60
C MET A 268 9.24 9.08 -2.28
N PHE A 269 9.24 10.21 -3.02
CA PHE A 269 8.07 10.65 -3.77
C PHE A 269 7.61 9.60 -4.78
N LYS A 270 8.55 9.05 -5.56
CA LYS A 270 8.29 7.97 -6.50
C LYS A 270 7.71 6.73 -5.82
N PHE A 271 8.30 6.31 -4.70
CA PHE A 271 7.82 5.17 -3.92
C PHE A 271 6.37 5.37 -3.47
N LEU A 272 6.06 6.51 -2.84
CA LEU A 272 4.72 6.83 -2.35
C LEU A 272 3.71 6.96 -3.48
N LEU A 273 4.05 7.64 -4.59
CA LEU A 273 3.12 7.79 -5.71
C LEU A 273 2.81 6.43 -6.36
N ILE A 274 3.82 5.58 -6.55
CA ILE A 274 3.62 4.20 -7.03
C ILE A 274 2.71 3.43 -6.07
N HIS A 275 3.01 3.48 -4.77
CA HIS A 275 2.23 2.76 -3.75
C HIS A 275 0.75 3.18 -3.77
N PHE A 276 0.47 4.48 -3.75
CA PHE A 276 -0.91 4.97 -3.77
C PHE A 276 -1.63 4.68 -5.09
N VAL A 277 -0.96 4.85 -6.23
CA VAL A 277 -1.55 4.48 -7.54
C VAL A 277 -1.90 2.99 -7.56
N GLN A 278 -0.98 2.11 -7.16
CA GLN A 278 -1.24 0.67 -7.13
C GLN A 278 -2.36 0.30 -6.16
N LYS A 279 -2.46 0.99 -5.01
CA LYS A 279 -3.52 0.73 -4.01
C LYS A 279 -4.91 1.13 -4.51
N TYR A 280 -5.04 2.23 -5.24
CA TYR A 280 -6.34 2.84 -5.55
C TYR A 280 -6.78 2.69 -7.00
N ILE A 281 -5.93 2.21 -7.92
CA ILE A 281 -6.30 2.00 -9.32
C ILE A 281 -7.38 0.94 -9.53
N ASN A 282 -7.43 -0.05 -8.62
CA ASN A 282 -8.46 -1.07 -8.51
C ASN A 282 -8.77 -1.28 -7.01
N PRO A 283 -9.53 -0.37 -6.40
CA PRO A 283 -9.69 -0.35 -4.95
C PRO A 283 -10.62 -1.44 -4.46
N GLU A 284 -10.40 -1.87 -3.22
CA GLU A 284 -11.24 -2.86 -2.53
C GLU A 284 -12.57 -2.27 -2.08
N TYR A 285 -12.57 -1.01 -1.64
CA TYR A 285 -13.76 -0.32 -1.17
C TYR A 285 -14.38 0.56 -2.25
N MET A 286 -15.70 0.48 -2.36
CA MET A 286 -16.48 1.30 -3.29
C MET A 286 -16.25 2.80 -3.06
N GLY A 287 -15.99 3.54 -4.12
CA GLY A 287 -15.79 5.00 -4.10
C GLY A 287 -14.34 5.44 -3.91
N GLN A 288 -13.44 4.54 -3.50
CA GLN A 288 -12.01 4.87 -3.39
C GLN A 288 -11.33 5.01 -4.76
N ASP A 289 -12.01 4.68 -5.87
CA ASP A 289 -11.51 4.92 -7.22
C ASP A 289 -11.39 6.42 -7.53
N ALA A 290 -12.13 7.27 -6.79
CA ALA A 290 -11.95 8.72 -6.79
C ALA A 290 -10.56 9.14 -6.27
N VAL A 291 -9.92 8.35 -5.40
CA VAL A 291 -8.54 8.61 -4.94
C VAL A 291 -7.56 8.44 -6.11
N PHE A 292 -7.76 7.41 -6.93
CA PHE A 292 -6.93 7.21 -8.11
C PHE A 292 -7.16 8.31 -9.16
N VAL A 293 -8.40 8.74 -9.39
CA VAL A 293 -8.67 9.88 -10.27
C VAL A 293 -8.00 11.14 -9.75
N HIS A 294 -8.06 11.43 -8.45
CA HIS A 294 -7.35 12.55 -7.83
C HIS A 294 -5.83 12.47 -8.04
N LEU A 295 -5.23 11.30 -7.78
CA LEU A 295 -3.80 11.05 -8.02
C LEU A 295 -3.42 11.30 -9.49
N PHE A 296 -4.27 10.82 -10.40
CA PHE A 296 -4.09 10.98 -11.82
C PHE A 296 -4.09 12.45 -12.23
N GLU A 297 -5.15 13.18 -11.89
CA GLU A 297 -5.32 14.59 -12.27
C GLU A 297 -4.23 15.47 -11.67
N LYS A 298 -3.90 15.25 -10.40
CA LYS A 298 -2.99 16.14 -9.66
C LYS A 298 -1.51 15.86 -9.91
N TYR A 299 -1.10 14.59 -10.03
CA TYR A 299 0.32 14.22 -10.09
C TYR A 299 0.73 13.59 -11.42
N ILE A 300 -0.09 12.72 -12.00
CA ILE A 300 0.31 11.96 -13.19
C ILE A 300 0.15 12.80 -14.45
N ASN A 301 -1.02 13.41 -14.63
CA ASN A 301 -1.35 14.25 -15.79
C ASN A 301 -0.57 15.58 -15.80
N THR A 302 -0.02 15.98 -14.65
CA THR A 302 0.85 17.17 -14.50
C THR A 302 2.34 16.86 -14.72
N GLY A 303 2.69 15.63 -15.12
CA GLY A 303 4.05 15.25 -15.47
C GLY A 303 4.97 14.90 -14.29
N GLN A 304 4.45 14.79 -13.07
CA GLN A 304 5.26 14.45 -11.87
C GLN A 304 5.57 12.94 -11.77
N ALA A 305 5.07 12.13 -12.70
CA ALA A 305 5.30 10.69 -12.78
C ALA A 305 6.15 10.31 -14.01
N ASP A 306 7.25 11.02 -14.26
CA ASP A 306 8.17 10.76 -15.39
C ASP A 306 8.79 9.34 -15.36
N PHE A 307 8.93 8.77 -14.17
CA PHE A 307 9.42 7.42 -13.91
C PHE A 307 8.46 6.28 -14.33
N PHE A 308 7.23 6.58 -14.75
CA PHE A 308 6.36 5.57 -15.35
C PHE A 308 6.81 5.23 -16.77
N THR A 309 7.00 3.93 -17.02
CA THR A 309 7.24 3.41 -18.37
C THR A 309 6.07 3.77 -19.29
N GLU A 310 6.33 3.85 -20.59
CA GLU A 310 5.29 4.17 -21.58
C GLU A 310 4.09 3.21 -21.49
N LYS A 311 4.36 1.90 -21.36
CA LYS A 311 3.32 0.88 -21.17
C LYS A 311 2.48 1.13 -19.92
N TYR A 312 3.12 1.45 -18.79
CA TYR A 312 2.41 1.69 -17.54
C TYR A 312 1.64 3.02 -17.57
N ARG A 313 2.22 4.06 -18.18
CA ARG A 313 1.54 5.35 -18.40
C ARG A 313 0.29 5.18 -19.24
N LYS A 314 0.35 4.42 -20.34
CA LYS A 314 -0.83 4.09 -21.15
C LYS A 314 -1.90 3.40 -20.32
N TYR A 315 -1.54 2.36 -19.57
CA TYR A 315 -2.47 1.66 -18.69
C TYR A 315 -3.15 2.59 -17.68
N VAL A 316 -2.38 3.44 -16.99
CA VAL A 316 -2.88 4.41 -16.01
C VAL A 316 -3.79 5.44 -16.66
N ASN A 317 -3.44 5.97 -17.84
CA ASN A 317 -4.28 6.90 -18.59
C ASN A 317 -5.62 6.27 -18.97
N ASP A 318 -5.60 5.11 -19.63
CA ASP A 318 -6.81 4.40 -20.07
C ASP A 318 -7.73 4.13 -18.87
N ARG A 319 -7.14 3.69 -17.75
CA ARG A 319 -7.86 3.42 -16.51
C ARG A 319 -8.49 4.67 -15.90
N ALA A 320 -7.78 5.80 -15.89
CA ALA A 320 -8.29 7.06 -15.36
C ALA A 320 -9.47 7.57 -16.18
N TYR A 321 -9.38 7.55 -17.51
CA TYR A 321 -10.48 7.95 -18.38
C TYR A 321 -11.75 7.10 -18.19
N SER A 322 -11.61 5.79 -17.97
CA SER A 322 -12.76 4.95 -17.64
C SER A 322 -13.38 5.31 -16.29
N LEU A 323 -12.58 5.62 -15.26
CA LEU A 323 -13.10 5.88 -13.91
C LEU A 323 -13.69 7.28 -13.75
N MET A 324 -13.13 8.29 -14.43
CA MET A 324 -13.62 9.68 -14.42
C MET A 324 -15.10 9.79 -14.80
N ALA A 325 -15.57 8.93 -15.71
CA ALA A 325 -16.95 8.97 -16.22
C ALA A 325 -17.99 8.34 -15.28
N ASN A 326 -17.58 7.62 -14.23
CA ASN A 326 -18.50 6.87 -13.36
C ASN A 326 -18.20 6.96 -11.86
N LEU A 327 -17.56 8.04 -11.40
CA LEU A 327 -17.40 8.27 -9.95
C LEU A 327 -18.75 8.39 -9.24
N ILE A 328 -18.78 7.99 -7.97
CA ILE A 328 -19.97 8.14 -7.11
C ILE A 328 -20.31 9.62 -6.97
N GLY A 329 -21.61 9.93 -7.02
CA GLY A 329 -22.18 11.28 -6.95
C GLY A 329 -22.31 11.97 -8.31
N LEU A 330 -21.61 11.49 -9.34
CA LEU A 330 -21.73 12.02 -10.70
C LEU A 330 -22.96 11.46 -11.41
N PRO A 331 -23.57 12.22 -12.35
CA PRO A 331 -24.58 11.69 -13.24
C PRO A 331 -23.97 10.57 -14.09
N ALA A 332 -24.67 9.43 -14.17
CA ALA A 332 -24.26 8.33 -15.03
C ALA A 332 -24.42 8.73 -16.51
N ALA A 333 -23.52 8.27 -17.39
CA ALA A 333 -23.64 8.54 -18.81
C ALA A 333 -24.96 7.97 -19.39
N ASN A 334 -25.65 8.69 -20.27
CA ASN A 334 -26.86 8.13 -20.87
C ASN A 334 -26.52 6.87 -21.68
N LEU A 335 -27.40 5.88 -21.65
CA LEU A 335 -27.29 4.65 -22.43
C LEU A 335 -28.38 4.70 -23.50
N GLU A 336 -28.00 5.15 -24.70
CA GLU A 336 -28.89 5.23 -25.87
C GLU A 336 -29.07 3.83 -26.48
N MET A 337 -29.92 3.00 -25.87
CA MET A 337 -30.05 1.57 -26.17
C MET A 337 -31.44 1.22 -26.71
N ASN A 338 -31.57 0.01 -27.27
CA ASN A 338 -32.85 -0.52 -27.74
C ASN A 338 -33.34 -1.66 -26.86
N ASP A 339 -34.67 -1.78 -26.70
CA ASP A 339 -35.31 -2.86 -25.96
C ASP A 339 -35.35 -4.19 -26.75
N THR A 340 -35.96 -5.22 -26.16
CA THR A 340 -36.14 -6.55 -26.78
C THR A 340 -36.98 -6.57 -28.06
N LEU A 341 -37.69 -5.48 -28.37
CA LEU A 341 -38.49 -5.27 -29.58
C LEU A 341 -37.81 -4.29 -30.56
N ASP A 342 -36.53 -3.98 -30.34
CA ASP A 342 -35.72 -3.02 -31.11
C ASP A 342 -36.25 -1.58 -31.08
N LYS A 343 -37.03 -1.22 -30.06
CA LYS A 343 -37.49 0.15 -29.85
C LYS A 343 -36.49 0.92 -28.98
N PRO A 344 -36.25 2.21 -29.25
CA PRO A 344 -35.42 3.04 -28.37
C PRO A 344 -35.94 3.00 -26.92
N SER A 345 -35.04 2.76 -25.98
CA SER A 345 -35.32 2.77 -24.55
C SER A 345 -34.11 3.30 -23.79
N PRO A 346 -33.81 4.61 -23.89
CA PRO A 346 -32.64 5.18 -23.24
C PRO A 346 -32.78 5.23 -21.71
N LEU A 347 -31.64 5.12 -21.01
CA LEU A 347 -31.60 5.08 -19.54
C LEU A 347 -32.32 6.28 -18.89
N TYR A 348 -32.19 7.47 -19.46
CA TYR A 348 -32.77 8.70 -18.89
C TYR A 348 -34.30 8.80 -19.06
N GLU A 349 -34.92 7.99 -19.91
CA GLU A 349 -36.38 7.88 -19.99
C GLU A 349 -36.98 7.02 -18.85
N VAL A 350 -36.14 6.28 -18.12
CA VAL A 350 -36.57 5.47 -16.99
C VAL A 350 -36.89 6.36 -15.79
N SER A 351 -38.16 6.68 -15.60
CA SER A 351 -38.62 7.41 -14.41
C SER A 351 -38.76 6.47 -13.21
N ALA A 352 -37.87 6.62 -12.23
CA ALA A 352 -37.84 5.82 -11.01
C ALA A 352 -37.13 6.58 -9.89
N ARG A 353 -37.49 6.29 -8.63
CA ARG A 353 -36.76 6.85 -7.48
C ARG A 353 -35.33 6.30 -7.41
N PHE A 354 -35.16 5.02 -7.72
CA PHE A 354 -33.88 4.37 -7.87
C PHE A 354 -33.90 3.48 -9.11
N THR A 355 -32.78 3.46 -9.83
CA THR A 355 -32.59 2.58 -10.99
C THR A 355 -31.38 1.70 -10.75
N VAL A 356 -31.55 0.38 -10.80
CA VAL A 356 -30.45 -0.58 -10.75
C VAL A 356 -30.10 -0.95 -12.19
N ILE A 357 -28.89 -0.62 -12.62
CA ILE A 357 -28.35 -1.07 -13.90
C ILE A 357 -27.59 -2.37 -13.66
N CYS A 358 -27.87 -3.40 -14.46
CA CYS A 358 -27.14 -4.65 -14.47
C CYS A 358 -26.55 -4.86 -15.86
N PHE A 359 -25.23 -4.80 -15.99
CA PHE A 359 -24.51 -5.19 -17.20
C PHE A 359 -24.23 -6.69 -17.12
N TRP A 360 -24.78 -7.47 -18.06
CA TRP A 360 -24.69 -8.93 -17.99
C TRP A 360 -24.63 -9.60 -19.37
N ASP A 361 -24.14 -10.84 -19.35
CA ASP A 361 -23.99 -11.70 -20.53
C ASP A 361 -24.67 -13.05 -20.22
N PRO A 362 -25.61 -13.53 -21.06
CA PRO A 362 -26.31 -14.80 -20.85
C PRO A 362 -25.39 -16.04 -20.89
N THR A 363 -24.20 -15.93 -21.47
CA THR A 363 -23.22 -17.02 -21.59
C THR A 363 -22.22 -17.06 -20.43
N CYS A 364 -22.05 -15.94 -19.70
CA CYS A 364 -21.15 -15.81 -18.56
C CYS A 364 -21.62 -16.62 -17.34
N SER A 365 -20.78 -17.49 -16.81
CA SER A 365 -21.09 -18.37 -15.66
C SER A 365 -21.56 -17.60 -14.42
N HIS A 366 -20.90 -16.50 -14.07
CA HIS A 366 -21.30 -15.69 -12.90
C HIS A 366 -22.62 -14.95 -13.14
N CYS A 367 -22.92 -14.54 -14.37
CA CYS A 367 -24.21 -13.92 -14.70
C CYS A 367 -25.36 -14.94 -14.56
N LYS A 368 -25.16 -16.18 -15.03
CA LYS A 368 -26.17 -17.25 -14.92
C LYS A 368 -26.57 -17.52 -13.46
N GLU A 369 -25.65 -17.35 -12.52
CA GLU A 369 -25.94 -17.48 -11.10
C GLU A 369 -26.53 -16.20 -10.48
N THR A 370 -25.96 -15.04 -10.81
CA THR A 370 -26.26 -13.78 -10.11
C THR A 370 -27.55 -13.14 -10.60
N VAL A 371 -27.84 -13.16 -11.91
CA VAL A 371 -29.00 -12.48 -12.50
C VAL A 371 -30.32 -13.04 -11.93
N PRO A 372 -30.54 -14.37 -11.81
CA PRO A 372 -31.75 -14.90 -11.17
C PRO A 372 -31.87 -14.54 -9.69
N LYS A 373 -30.75 -14.48 -8.96
CA LYS A 373 -30.74 -14.07 -7.54
C LYS A 373 -31.11 -12.61 -7.38
N LEU A 374 -30.59 -11.75 -8.26
CA LEU A 374 -30.92 -10.33 -8.31
C LEU A 374 -32.40 -10.11 -8.61
N ASP A 375 -32.97 -10.87 -9.56
CA ASP A 375 -34.41 -10.80 -9.87
C ASP A 375 -35.26 -11.26 -8.68
N SER A 376 -34.86 -12.32 -7.98
CA SER A 376 -35.56 -12.80 -6.78
C SER A 376 -35.72 -11.70 -5.72
N ILE A 377 -34.64 -10.97 -5.41
CA ILE A 377 -34.70 -9.84 -4.46
C ILE A 377 -35.56 -8.70 -5.03
N TYR A 378 -35.40 -8.38 -6.32
CA TYR A 378 -36.20 -7.35 -6.96
C TYR A 378 -37.71 -7.63 -6.85
N GLN A 379 -38.13 -8.85 -7.18
CA GLN A 379 -39.53 -9.28 -7.11
C GLN A 379 -40.06 -9.30 -5.67
N ALA A 380 -39.25 -9.80 -4.74
CA ALA A 380 -39.65 -9.90 -3.34
C ALA A 380 -39.77 -8.55 -2.63
N LYS A 381 -38.98 -7.55 -3.05
CA LYS A 381 -38.80 -6.29 -2.30
C LYS A 381 -38.73 -5.04 -3.16
N TRP A 382 -37.67 -4.91 -3.97
CA TRP A 382 -37.34 -3.61 -4.59
C TRP A 382 -38.42 -3.09 -5.55
N LYS A 383 -39.15 -3.98 -6.22
CA LYS A 383 -40.27 -3.62 -7.10
C LYS A 383 -41.38 -2.90 -6.33
N ALA A 384 -41.72 -3.40 -5.14
CA ALA A 384 -42.72 -2.77 -4.28
C ALA A 384 -42.23 -1.43 -3.69
N GLU A 385 -40.91 -1.24 -3.61
CA GLU A 385 -40.26 0.01 -3.17
C GLU A 385 -40.08 1.03 -4.31
N GLY A 386 -40.54 0.71 -5.52
CA GLY A 386 -40.50 1.61 -6.68
C GLY A 386 -39.14 1.68 -7.37
N VAL A 387 -38.25 0.72 -7.12
CA VAL A 387 -36.99 0.56 -7.87
C VAL A 387 -37.29 0.04 -9.27
N LYS A 388 -36.50 0.46 -10.28
CA LYS A 388 -36.55 -0.11 -11.63
C LYS A 388 -35.23 -0.81 -11.98
N MET A 389 -35.36 -1.98 -12.60
CA MET A 389 -34.23 -2.73 -13.14
C MET A 389 -34.00 -2.36 -14.61
N TYR A 390 -32.75 -2.08 -14.97
CA TYR A 390 -32.29 -1.78 -16.32
C TYR A 390 -31.17 -2.76 -16.70
N GLY A 391 -31.51 -3.81 -17.44
CA GLY A 391 -30.60 -4.90 -17.79
C GLY A 391 -29.95 -4.66 -19.14
N VAL A 392 -28.64 -4.43 -19.18
CA VAL A 392 -27.88 -4.16 -20.41
C VAL A 392 -27.16 -5.44 -20.84
N MET A 393 -27.46 -5.93 -22.05
CA MET A 393 -26.71 -7.01 -22.67
C MET A 393 -25.32 -6.52 -23.08
N VAL A 394 -24.28 -7.19 -22.59
CA VAL A 394 -22.89 -6.87 -22.94
C VAL A 394 -22.44 -7.71 -24.14
N ASP A 395 -22.38 -9.03 -23.95
CA ASP A 395 -21.95 -10.01 -24.95
C ASP A 395 -22.95 -11.19 -25.02
N GLY A 396 -22.52 -12.35 -25.54
CA GLY A 396 -23.30 -13.60 -25.55
C GLY A 396 -24.38 -13.71 -26.64
N GLY A 397 -24.69 -12.61 -27.32
CA GLY A 397 -25.58 -12.57 -28.48
C GLY A 397 -27.07 -12.48 -28.12
N ARG A 398 -27.81 -11.73 -28.96
CA ARG A 398 -29.23 -11.38 -28.72
C ARG A 398 -30.14 -12.60 -28.56
N GLU A 399 -29.91 -13.67 -29.32
CA GLU A 399 -30.74 -14.88 -29.26
C GLU A 399 -30.63 -15.60 -27.91
N ALA A 400 -29.40 -15.82 -27.43
CA ALA A 400 -29.14 -16.45 -26.14
C ALA A 400 -29.66 -15.58 -25.00
N TRP A 401 -29.51 -14.26 -25.13
CA TRP A 401 -30.01 -13.29 -24.15
C TRP A 401 -31.53 -13.32 -24.03
N LEU A 402 -32.25 -13.24 -25.15
CA LEU A 402 -33.70 -13.36 -25.17
C LEU A 402 -34.20 -14.71 -24.66
N LYS A 403 -33.47 -15.80 -24.96
CA LYS A 403 -33.76 -17.12 -24.42
C LYS A 403 -33.62 -17.14 -22.90
N PHE A 404 -32.51 -16.63 -22.36
CA PHE A 404 -32.28 -16.57 -20.92
C PHE A 404 -33.36 -15.77 -20.18
N ILE A 405 -33.74 -14.61 -20.73
CA ILE A 405 -34.84 -13.77 -20.20
C ILE A 405 -36.14 -14.57 -20.10
N ARG A 406 -36.49 -15.33 -21.13
CA ARG A 406 -37.70 -16.17 -21.14
C ARG A 406 -37.61 -17.32 -20.15
N ASP A 407 -36.51 -18.06 -20.17
CA ASP A 407 -36.31 -19.25 -19.34
C ASP A 407 -36.34 -18.92 -17.84
N HIS A 408 -35.80 -17.75 -17.46
CA HIS A 408 -35.78 -17.27 -16.08
C HIS A 408 -36.91 -16.28 -15.74
N ASN A 409 -37.87 -16.09 -16.65
CA ASN A 409 -39.06 -15.24 -16.45
C ASN A 409 -38.75 -13.80 -16.00
N LEU A 410 -37.68 -13.20 -16.54
CA LEU A 410 -37.19 -11.85 -16.17
C LEU A 410 -38.03 -10.72 -16.82
N LYS A 411 -39.35 -10.74 -16.66
CA LYS A 411 -40.28 -9.91 -17.46
C LYS A 411 -40.42 -8.46 -16.98
N ASP A 412 -40.06 -8.17 -15.74
CA ASP A 412 -40.31 -6.88 -15.10
C ASP A 412 -39.10 -5.92 -15.14
N TRP A 413 -38.05 -6.29 -15.87
CA TRP A 413 -36.88 -5.45 -16.10
C TRP A 413 -37.01 -4.76 -17.45
N ILE A 414 -36.38 -3.60 -17.56
CA ILE A 414 -36.16 -2.94 -18.84
C ILE A 414 -34.89 -3.55 -19.42
N HIS A 415 -35.06 -4.53 -20.31
CA HIS A 415 -33.95 -5.25 -20.96
C HIS A 415 -33.57 -4.55 -22.25
N VAL A 416 -32.31 -4.11 -22.34
CA VAL A 416 -31.80 -3.34 -23.46
C VAL A 416 -30.47 -3.88 -23.98
N TYR A 417 -30.14 -3.51 -25.21
CA TYR A 417 -28.86 -3.81 -25.83
C TYR A 417 -28.44 -2.69 -26.80
N GLN A 418 -27.14 -2.64 -27.11
CA GLN A 418 -26.60 -1.78 -28.16
C GLN A 418 -26.65 -2.52 -29.50
N THR A 419 -27.27 -1.89 -30.51
CA THR A 419 -27.22 -2.43 -31.87
C THR A 419 -25.83 -2.24 -32.50
N GLN A 420 -25.46 -3.11 -33.43
CA GLN A 420 -24.21 -2.98 -34.18
C GLN A 420 -24.07 -1.60 -34.86
N LYS A 421 -25.18 -1.09 -35.41
CA LYS A 421 -25.23 0.23 -36.04
C LYS A 421 -24.95 1.37 -35.05
N GLN A 422 -25.46 1.30 -33.82
CA GLN A 422 -25.16 2.27 -32.77
C GLN A 422 -23.67 2.23 -32.40
N HIS A 423 -23.13 1.03 -32.20
CA HIS A 423 -21.72 0.82 -31.87
C HIS A 423 -20.78 1.39 -32.95
N GLU A 424 -21.06 1.10 -34.22
CA GLU A 424 -20.28 1.63 -35.37
C GLU A 424 -20.37 3.16 -35.47
N ALA A 425 -21.55 3.73 -35.24
CA ALA A 425 -21.75 5.18 -35.28
C ALA A 425 -21.03 5.90 -34.13
N GLU A 426 -21.03 5.33 -32.92
CA GLU A 426 -20.27 5.85 -31.77
C GLU A 426 -18.76 5.81 -32.04
N THR A 427 -18.28 4.67 -32.54
CA THR A 427 -16.86 4.47 -32.88
C THR A 427 -16.40 5.44 -33.97
N ALA A 428 -17.16 5.57 -35.06
CA ALA A 428 -16.87 6.51 -36.14
C ALA A 428 -16.92 7.98 -35.69
N GLY A 429 -17.77 8.28 -34.69
CA GLY A 429 -17.88 9.61 -34.09
C GLY A 429 -16.84 9.90 -33.01
N GLY A 430 -15.92 8.98 -32.69
CA GLY A 430 -14.95 9.14 -31.61
C GLY A 430 -15.59 9.24 -30.22
N LYS A 431 -16.81 8.71 -30.06
CA LYS A 431 -17.52 8.71 -28.77
C LYS A 431 -17.00 7.55 -27.91
N PRO A 432 -16.86 7.73 -26.59
CA PRO A 432 -16.51 6.63 -25.70
C PRO A 432 -17.62 5.57 -25.67
N ASP A 433 -17.25 4.30 -25.73
CA ASP A 433 -18.16 3.17 -25.61
C ASP A 433 -18.79 3.14 -24.20
N TYR A 434 -20.01 2.60 -24.06
CA TYR A 434 -20.65 2.41 -22.77
C TYR A 434 -19.78 1.55 -21.84
N ARG A 435 -18.99 0.60 -22.38
CA ARG A 435 -18.05 -0.20 -21.60
C ARG A 435 -16.97 0.67 -20.95
N GLN A 436 -16.49 1.70 -21.66
CA GLN A 436 -15.55 2.66 -21.08
C GLN A 436 -16.25 3.56 -20.06
N LEU A 437 -17.41 4.11 -20.41
CA LEU A 437 -18.17 5.04 -19.57
C LEU A 437 -18.60 4.43 -18.23
N TYR A 438 -18.96 3.15 -18.22
CA TYR A 438 -19.39 2.41 -17.04
C TYR A 438 -18.33 1.43 -16.53
N ASP A 439 -17.10 1.51 -17.03
CA ASP A 439 -15.99 0.65 -16.60
C ASP A 439 -16.35 -0.85 -16.57
N VAL A 440 -16.96 -1.32 -17.67
CA VAL A 440 -17.49 -2.67 -17.85
C VAL A 440 -16.45 -3.55 -18.54
N TYR A 441 -15.53 -4.11 -17.76
CA TYR A 441 -14.51 -5.06 -18.22
C TYR A 441 -14.76 -6.51 -17.75
N GLN A 442 -15.76 -6.71 -16.90
CA GLN A 442 -16.22 -8.01 -16.43
C GLN A 442 -17.73 -7.98 -16.25
N THR A 443 -18.37 -9.14 -16.25
CA THR A 443 -19.82 -9.25 -16.01
C THR A 443 -20.11 -10.34 -14.97
N PRO A 444 -21.12 -10.16 -14.11
CA PRO A 444 -22.01 -9.00 -14.06
C PRO A 444 -21.36 -7.79 -13.36
N ILE A 445 -21.75 -6.59 -13.77
CA ILE A 445 -21.46 -5.34 -13.03
C ILE A 445 -22.77 -4.63 -12.77
N ILE A 446 -22.96 -4.18 -11.54
CA ILE A 446 -24.19 -3.54 -11.08
C ILE A 446 -23.89 -2.10 -10.66
N TYR A 447 -24.79 -1.19 -11.01
CA TYR A 447 -24.81 0.22 -10.60
C TYR A 447 -26.16 0.55 -9.97
N LEU A 448 -26.16 1.38 -8.93
CA LEU A 448 -27.36 1.96 -8.33
C LEU A 448 -27.37 3.45 -8.63
N LEU A 449 -28.45 3.91 -9.24
CA LEU A 449 -28.68 5.31 -9.56
C LEU A 449 -29.82 5.87 -8.73
N ASP A 450 -29.72 7.16 -8.40
CA ASP A 450 -30.85 7.91 -7.83
C ASP A 450 -31.83 8.42 -8.91
N LYS A 451 -32.83 9.19 -8.48
CA LYS A 451 -33.88 9.77 -9.35
C LYS A 451 -33.31 10.67 -10.46
N ASP A 452 -32.17 11.32 -10.22
CA ASP A 452 -31.50 12.22 -11.15
C ASP A 452 -30.39 11.49 -11.93
N LYS A 453 -30.40 10.15 -11.90
CA LYS A 453 -29.42 9.25 -12.53
C LYS A 453 -27.99 9.43 -12.01
N ARG A 454 -27.80 9.98 -10.81
CA ARG A 454 -26.47 10.02 -10.18
C ARG A 454 -26.11 8.66 -9.61
N ILE A 455 -24.85 8.26 -9.78
CA ILE A 455 -24.33 7.00 -9.28
C ILE A 455 -24.22 7.09 -7.76
N ILE A 456 -24.97 6.26 -7.02
CA ILE A 456 -24.92 6.22 -5.56
C ILE A 456 -24.27 4.95 -5.01
N ALA A 457 -24.19 3.89 -5.82
CA ALA A 457 -23.38 2.71 -5.56
C ALA A 457 -22.95 2.02 -6.86
N LYS A 458 -21.82 1.31 -6.83
CA LYS A 458 -21.31 0.53 -7.96
C LYS A 458 -20.46 -0.65 -7.49
N LYS A 459 -20.45 -1.73 -8.28
CA LYS A 459 -19.55 -2.89 -8.10
C LYS A 459 -19.63 -3.58 -6.74
N LEU A 460 -20.78 -3.49 -6.08
CA LEU A 460 -21.10 -4.28 -4.88
C LEU A 460 -21.80 -5.59 -5.25
N THR A 461 -21.87 -6.52 -4.31
CA THR A 461 -22.69 -7.73 -4.45
C THR A 461 -24.19 -7.40 -4.37
N TYR A 462 -25.06 -8.28 -4.87
CA TYR A 462 -26.50 -8.06 -4.83
C TYR A 462 -27.04 -7.90 -3.39
N GLN A 463 -26.42 -8.54 -2.39
CA GLN A 463 -26.78 -8.37 -0.97
C GLN A 463 -26.35 -7.01 -0.44
N GLN A 464 -25.14 -6.56 -0.76
CA GLN A 464 -24.67 -5.23 -0.38
C GLN A 464 -25.51 -4.12 -1.04
N PHE A 465 -25.99 -4.35 -2.26
CA PHE A 465 -26.96 -3.45 -2.91
C PHE A 465 -28.27 -3.36 -2.13
N ASP A 466 -28.78 -4.49 -1.61
CA ASP A 466 -29.99 -4.50 -0.78
C ASP A 466 -29.79 -3.68 0.51
N GLU A 467 -28.64 -3.85 1.17
CA GLU A 467 -28.27 -3.07 2.36
C GLU A 467 -28.19 -1.56 2.06
N VAL A 468 -27.59 -1.18 0.93
CA VAL A 468 -27.49 0.23 0.51
C VAL A 468 -28.88 0.80 0.21
N LEU A 469 -29.73 0.07 -0.53
CA LEU A 469 -31.09 0.47 -0.84
C LEU A 469 -31.90 0.68 0.45
N ASP A 470 -31.82 -0.24 1.41
CA ASP A 470 -32.46 -0.12 2.72
C ASP A 470 -32.05 1.15 3.46
N LEU A 471 -30.75 1.44 3.51
CA LEU A 471 -30.23 2.63 4.16
C LEU A 471 -30.75 3.91 3.48
N LYS A 472 -30.76 3.95 2.14
CA LYS A 472 -31.25 5.12 1.39
C LYS A 472 -32.76 5.30 1.51
N LEU A 473 -33.52 4.21 1.50
CA LEU A 473 -34.97 4.24 1.65
C LEU A 473 -35.38 4.68 3.06
N LYS A 474 -34.68 4.22 4.12
CA LYS A 474 -34.91 4.64 5.52
C LYS A 474 -34.61 6.11 5.75
N ASN A 475 -33.47 6.62 5.25
CA ASN A 475 -33.07 8.02 5.45
C ASN A 475 -34.03 9.03 4.78
N THR A 476 -34.80 8.61 3.79
CA THR A 476 -35.82 9.48 3.17
C THR A 476 -37.13 9.51 3.95
N LYS A 477 -37.35 8.59 4.91
CA LYS A 477 -38.52 8.61 5.80
C LYS A 477 -38.30 9.44 7.07
N SER A 478 -37.05 9.85 7.32
CA SER A 478 -36.63 10.60 8.53
C SER A 478 -36.38 12.09 8.29
N ASN A 479 -36.57 12.56 7.05
CA ASN A 479 -36.66 13.97 6.65
C ASN A 479 -38.05 14.21 6.07
#